data_AF-A0A967TUL5-F1
#
_entry.id   AF-A0A967TUL5-F1
#
_cell.length_a   1.000
_cell.length_b   1.000
_cell.length_c   1.000
_cell.angle_alpha   90.00
_cell.angle_beta   90.00
_cell.angle_gamma   90.00
#
_symmetry.space_group_name_H-M   'P 1'
#
loop_
_entity.id
_entity.type
_entity.pdbx_description
1 polymer ?
#
loop_
_entity_poly.entity_id
_entity_poly.type
_entity_poly.pdbx_seq_one_letter_code
_entity_poly.pdbx_strand_id
1 'polypeptide(L)'
;RFEPAEAGALYVSVTLSAVVAGTVGGGTKLPSQQACLRILDLPKAGGSRAFAEVCAALTLAGELSIIGALAAGDFARAHASLARGVDRI
;
A
#
# COMPACT_ATOMS: atom_id res chain seq x y z
N ARG A 1 8.45 4.75 -10.67
CA ARG A 1 9.40 4.40 -11.75
C ARG A 1 9.75 2.93 -11.62
N PHE A 2 9.88 2.26 -12.75
CA PHE A 2 10.30 0.86 -12.87
C PHE A 2 11.43 0.85 -13.90
N GLU A 3 12.64 0.54 -13.47
CA GLU A 3 13.85 0.66 -14.29
C GLU A 3 14.71 -0.61 -14.09
N PRO A 4 15.37 -1.12 -15.15
CA PRO A 4 16.32 -2.20 -14.99
C PRO A 4 17.49 -1.75 -14.11
N ALA A 5 17.92 -2.62 -13.20
CA ALA A 5 19.09 -2.43 -12.36
C ALA A 5 20.18 -3.45 -12.70
N GLU A 6 21.34 -3.32 -12.05
CA GLU A 6 22.47 -4.21 -12.27
C GLU A 6 22.14 -5.68 -11.94
N ALA A 7 22.88 -6.60 -12.54
CA ALA A 7 22.76 -8.05 -12.31
C ALA A 7 21.33 -8.62 -12.51
N GLY A 8 20.52 -8.01 -13.38
CA GLY A 8 19.17 -8.48 -13.67
C GLY A 8 18.13 -8.12 -12.60
N ALA A 9 18.48 -7.24 -11.66
CA ALA A 9 17.55 -6.73 -10.67
C ALA A 9 16.61 -5.66 -11.26
N LEU A 10 15.56 -5.32 -10.52
CA LEU A 10 14.59 -4.28 -10.87
C LEU A 10 14.64 -3.15 -9.83
N TYR A 11 14.90 -1.93 -10.28
CA TYR A 11 14.74 -0.74 -9.46
C TYR A 11 13.31 -0.24 -9.53
N VAL A 12 12.70 -0.03 -8.37
CA VAL A 12 11.33 0.47 -8.25
C VAL A 12 11.28 1.59 -7.25
N SER A 13 10.61 2.68 -7.61
CA SER A 13 10.39 3.82 -6.71
C SER A 13 9.01 4.43 -6.92
N VAL A 14 8.45 5.02 -5.88
CA VAL A 14 7.26 5.89 -5.94
C VAL A 14 7.63 7.25 -5.38
N THR A 15 7.03 8.30 -5.92
CA THR A 15 7.21 9.66 -5.41
C THR A 15 5.83 10.21 -5.07
N LEU A 16 5.60 10.43 -3.78
CA LEU A 16 4.38 11.01 -3.25
C LEU A 16 4.72 12.39 -2.68
N SER A 17 4.51 13.45 -3.47
CA SER A 17 4.97 14.80 -3.15
C SER A 17 4.18 15.50 -2.03
N ALA A 18 2.96 15.04 -1.74
CA ALA A 18 2.06 15.69 -0.79
C ALA A 18 1.22 14.67 -0.01
N VAL A 19 1.85 13.85 0.82
CA VAL A 19 1.14 12.93 1.71
C VAL A 19 0.71 13.66 2.98
N VAL A 20 -0.59 13.89 3.13
CA VAL A 20 -1.19 14.42 4.37
C VAL A 20 -1.53 13.25 5.28
N ALA A 21 -0.74 13.06 6.33
CA ALA A 21 -0.87 11.93 7.25
C ALA A 21 -0.86 12.39 8.72
N GLY A 22 -1.67 11.75 9.55
CA GLY A 22 -1.76 12.03 10.98
C GLY A 22 -2.18 10.79 11.76
N THR A 23 -1.61 10.62 12.95
CA THR A 23 -1.92 9.50 13.87
C THR A 23 -2.71 9.96 15.10
N VAL A 24 -2.99 11.26 15.22
CA VAL A 24 -3.74 11.87 16.33
C VAL A 24 -4.74 12.90 15.80
N GLY A 25 -5.88 13.04 16.48
CA GLY A 25 -6.91 14.03 16.14
C GLY A 25 -7.91 13.56 15.07
N GLY A 26 -8.95 14.37 14.85
CA GLY A 26 -9.99 14.09 13.86
C GLY A 26 -10.57 12.68 13.98
N GLY A 27 -10.60 11.96 12.85
CA GLY A 27 -11.12 10.60 12.75
C GLY A 27 -10.26 9.51 13.39
N THR A 28 -9.04 9.78 13.85
CA THR A 28 -8.18 8.74 14.45
C THR A 28 -8.68 8.24 15.81
N LYS A 29 -9.64 8.95 16.40
CA LYS A 29 -10.32 8.56 17.66
C LYS A 29 -11.47 7.58 17.46
N LEU A 30 -11.90 7.35 16.22
CA LEU A 30 -12.97 6.40 15.93
C LEU A 30 -12.50 4.96 16.21
N PRO A 31 -13.36 4.07 16.73
CA PRO A 31 -12.92 2.75 17.24
C PRO A 31 -12.16 1.91 16.21
N SER A 32 -12.63 1.83 14.96
CA SER A 32 -11.99 1.04 13.92
C SER A 32 -10.67 1.66 13.45
N GLN A 33 -10.61 2.96 13.22
CA GLN A 33 -9.38 3.67 12.84
C GLN A 33 -8.32 3.55 13.95
N GLN A 34 -8.73 3.66 15.21
CA GLN A 34 -7.83 3.49 16.34
C GLN A 34 -7.30 2.05 16.43
N ALA A 35 -8.14 1.04 16.18
CA ALA A 35 -7.72 -0.36 16.11
C ALA A 35 -6.70 -0.58 14.98
N CYS A 36 -6.95 -0.04 13.79
CA CYS A 36 -6.00 -0.11 12.67
C CYS A 36 -4.65 0.52 13.01
N LEU A 37 -4.64 1.71 13.62
CA LEU A 37 -3.40 2.38 14.03
C LEU A 37 -2.64 1.60 15.11
N ARG A 38 -3.34 0.88 15.99
CA ARG A 38 -2.71 0.01 16.99
C ARG A 38 -2.07 -1.23 16.37
N ILE A 39 -2.66 -1.80 15.31
CA ILE A 39 -2.06 -2.94 14.58
C ILE A 39 -0.73 -2.55 13.95
N LEU A 40 -0.59 -1.30 13.48
CA LEU A 40 0.65 -0.80 12.90
C LEU A 40 1.76 -0.54 13.92
N ASP A 41 1.45 -0.55 15.23
CA ASP A 41 2.38 -0.38 16.36
C ASP A 41 3.45 0.71 16.15
N LEU A 42 3.00 1.90 15.74
CA LEU A 42 3.89 3.00 15.39
C LEU A 42 4.37 3.76 16.64
N PRO A 43 5.57 4.37 16.58
CA PRO A 43 6.09 5.17 17.68
C PRO A 43 5.17 6.36 18.00
N LYS A 44 4.97 6.64 19.29
CA LYS A 44 4.11 7.74 19.75
C LYS A 44 4.62 9.10 19.27
N ALA A 45 5.92 9.37 19.45
CA ALA A 45 6.58 10.55 18.90
C ALA A 45 6.99 10.27 17.45
N GLY A 46 6.63 11.17 16.53
CA GLY A 46 6.91 10.97 15.11
C GLY A 46 5.99 9.96 14.41
N GLY A 47 4.94 9.46 15.07
CA GLY A 47 4.04 8.46 14.50
C GLY A 47 3.38 8.87 13.18
N SER A 48 3.12 10.15 12.95
CA SER A 48 2.61 10.65 11.66
C SER A 48 3.61 10.48 10.51
N ARG A 49 4.90 10.69 10.77
CA ARG A 49 5.97 10.47 9.80
C ARG A 49 6.15 8.97 9.51
N ALA A 50 6.20 8.15 10.55
CA ALA A 50 6.26 6.70 10.39
C ALA A 50 5.04 6.17 9.62
N PHE A 51 3.84 6.72 9.89
CA PHE A 51 2.64 6.36 9.15
C PHE A 51 2.72 6.77 7.67
N ALA A 52 3.28 7.95 7.35
CA ALA A 52 3.52 8.36 5.97
C ALA A 52 4.50 7.42 5.24
N GLU A 53 5.54 6.95 5.92
CA GLU A 53 6.49 5.96 5.38
C GLU A 53 5.79 4.62 5.09
N VAL A 54 4.93 4.15 6.00
CA VAL A 54 4.09 2.96 5.78
C VAL A 54 3.17 3.16 4.57
N CYS A 55 2.52 4.31 4.43
CA CYS A 55 1.69 4.61 3.26
C CYS A 55 2.51 4.56 1.95
N ALA A 56 3.70 5.17 1.92
CA ALA A 56 4.57 5.14 0.74
C ALA A 56 5.03 3.72 0.39
N ALA A 57 5.42 2.92 1.39
CA ALA A 57 5.81 1.53 1.22
C ALA A 57 4.65 0.67 0.70
N LEU A 58 3.44 0.87 1.24
CA LEU A 58 2.23 0.20 0.78
C LEU A 58 1.92 0.54 -0.67
N THR A 59 2.02 1.82 -1.05
CA THR A 59 1.84 2.24 -2.45
C THR A 59 2.87 1.59 -3.36
N LEU A 60 4.15 1.59 -2.99
CA LEU A 60 5.21 0.92 -3.76
C LEU A 60 4.92 -0.57 -3.97
N ALA A 61 4.53 -1.27 -2.89
CA ALA A 61 4.21 -2.69 -2.93
C ALA A 61 2.98 -2.98 -3.81
N GLY A 62 1.95 -2.13 -3.73
CA GLY A 62 0.75 -2.24 -4.56
C GLY A 62 1.05 -2.05 -6.05
N GLU A 63 1.81 -1.02 -6.41
CA GLU A 63 2.24 -0.75 -7.79
C GLU A 63 3.06 -1.93 -8.33
N LEU A 64 4.03 -2.42 -7.56
CA LEU A 64 4.84 -3.58 -7.93
C LEU A 64 3.97 -4.82 -8.17
N SER A 65 3.01 -5.08 -7.27
CA SER A 65 2.10 -6.23 -7.38
C SER A 65 1.21 -6.15 -8.62
N ILE A 66 0.60 -4.99 -8.90
CA ILE A 66 -0.31 -4.82 -10.03
C ILE A 66 0.46 -4.90 -11.35
N ILE A 67 1.59 -4.21 -11.46
CA ILE A 67 2.41 -4.23 -12.68
C ILE A 67 2.97 -5.64 -12.93
N GLY A 68 3.41 -6.34 -11.88
CA GLY A 68 3.81 -7.74 -11.97
C GLY A 68 2.69 -8.65 -12.47
N ALA A 69 1.48 -8.53 -11.91
CA ALA A 69 0.32 -9.32 -12.34
C ALA A 69 -0.10 -9.01 -13.79
N LEU A 70 0.00 -7.76 -14.23
CA LEU A 70 -0.28 -7.37 -15.62
C LEU A 70 0.78 -7.96 -16.57
N ALA A 71 2.06 -7.85 -16.22
CA ALA A 71 3.16 -8.39 -17.03
C ALA A 71 3.10 -9.93 -17.15
N ALA A 72 2.65 -10.62 -16.10
CA ALA A 72 2.46 -12.07 -16.09
C ALA A 72 1.14 -12.54 -16.75
N GLY A 73 0.24 -11.62 -17.11
CA GLY A 73 -1.10 -11.97 -17.63
C GLY A 73 -2.08 -12.51 -16.57
N ASP A 74 -1.73 -12.41 -15.28
CA ASP A 74 -2.50 -12.97 -14.17
C ASP A 74 -3.61 -12.06 -13.65
N PHE A 75 -3.57 -10.78 -14.00
CA PHE A 75 -4.45 -9.75 -13.43
C PHE A 75 -5.95 -10.12 -13.55
N ALA A 76 -6.42 -10.46 -14.75
CA ALA A 76 -7.84 -10.75 -15.00
C ALA A 76 -8.30 -12.02 -14.26
N ARG A 77 -7.47 -13.07 -14.24
CA ARG A 77 -7.75 -14.33 -13.54
C ARG A 77 -7.84 -14.12 -12.03
N ALA A 78 -6.92 -13.35 -11.45
CA ALA A 78 -6.93 -13.01 -10.03
C ALA A 78 -8.18 -12.19 -9.67
N HIS A 79 -8.58 -11.25 -10.54
CA HIS A 79 -9.83 -10.49 -10.35
C HIS A 79 -11.06 -11.39 -10.39
N ALA A 80 -11.16 -12.28 -11.38
CA ALA A 80 -12.32 -13.18 -11.52
C ALA A 80 -12.49 -14.12 -10.30
N SER A 81 -11.39 -14.56 -9.69
CA SER A 81 -11.42 -15.51 -8.57
C SER A 81 -11.50 -14.88 -7.18
N LEU A 82 -10.93 -13.68 -6.98
CA LEU A 82 -10.75 -13.07 -5.65
C LEU A 82 -11.45 -11.73 -5.46
N ALA A 83 -11.89 -11.07 -6.54
CA ALA A 83 -12.68 -9.85 -6.39
C ALA A 83 -14.03 -10.19 -5.74
N ARG A 84 -14.63 -9.22 -5.05
CA ARG A 84 -15.86 -9.39 -4.27
C ARG A 84 -17.12 -9.68 -5.11
N GLY A 85 -16.99 -9.98 -6.40
CA GLY A 85 -18.11 -10.34 -7.25
C GLY A 85 -17.70 -11.09 -8.51
N VAL A 86 -17.58 -12.41 -8.41
CA VAL A 86 -18.07 -13.35 -9.44
C VAL A 86 -18.40 -14.70 -8.76
N ASP A 87 -19.47 -15.37 -9.22
CA ASP A 87 -20.13 -16.59 -8.73
C ASP A 87 -21.15 -16.49 -7.56
N ARG A 88 -22.16 -15.62 -7.74
CA ARG A 88 -23.51 -15.84 -7.19
C ARG A 88 -24.62 -15.34 -8.13
N ILE A 89 -24.76 -15.93 -9.32
CA ILE A 89 -26.04 -16.17 -10.02
C ILE A 89 -25.90 -17.47 -10.80
#